data_AF-A0A0B2RPL5-F1
#
_entry.id   AF-A0A0B2RPL5-F1
#
_cell.length_a   1.000
_cell.length_b   1.000
_cell.length_c   1.000
_cell.angle_alpha   90.00
_cell.angle_beta   90.00
_cell.angle_gamma   90.00
#
_symmetry.space_group_name_H-M   'P 1'
#
loop_
_entity.id
_entity.type
_entity.pdbx_description
1 polymer ?
#
loop_
_entity_poly.entity_id
_entity_poly.type
_entity_poly.pdbx_seq_one_letter_code
_entity_poly.pdbx_strand_id
1 'polypeptide(L)'
;MDTTLNCSITAALPRTDLPHLLVHLRERQPEKLHYIGVSFGLTLDLLRFWRKHKFAPFYIGQIPNTMTGEHTCMILKPLHNDEIEADGSNQLGFFSPFYQDFRQRFAKLLASTFRGMEYKLALSIIDPKINFKCQDPTETSSDKCLQSVRGYLSPHDMKRLEAYVDNLADFHRASTLTSGRD
;
A
#
# COMPACT_ATOMS: atom_id res chain seq x y z
N MET A 1 -28.78 65.14 -25.71
CA MET A 1 -29.65 64.49 -24.72
C MET A 1 -30.86 64.03 -25.52
N ASP A 2 -31.05 62.78 -25.92
CA ASP A 2 -30.65 61.51 -25.32
C ASP A 2 -30.42 60.44 -26.39
N THR A 3 -29.36 59.66 -26.21
CA THR A 3 -29.09 58.45 -27.01
C THR A 3 -29.43 57.27 -26.11
N THR A 4 -30.65 56.74 -26.23
CA THR A 4 -31.02 55.49 -25.55
C THR A 4 -30.45 54.31 -26.35
N LEU A 5 -29.36 53.76 -25.82
CA LEU A 5 -28.83 52.45 -26.20
C LEU A 5 -29.88 51.39 -25.86
N ASN A 6 -30.61 50.91 -26.88
CA ASN A 6 -31.40 49.70 -26.76
C ASN A 6 -30.44 48.51 -26.60
N CYS A 7 -30.17 48.16 -25.34
CA CYS A 7 -29.59 46.88 -24.99
C CYS A 7 -30.65 45.81 -25.27
N SER A 8 -30.60 45.20 -26.45
CA SER A 8 -31.33 43.97 -26.76
C SER A 8 -30.71 42.83 -25.94
N ILE A 9 -31.06 42.78 -24.66
CA ILE A 9 -30.94 41.56 -23.85
C ILE A 9 -31.89 40.57 -24.52
N THR A 10 -31.35 39.71 -25.38
CA THR A 10 -32.02 38.50 -25.79
C THR A 10 -32.22 37.65 -24.54
N ALA A 11 -33.41 37.77 -23.93
CA ALA A 11 -33.85 36.87 -22.89
C ALA A 11 -33.72 35.44 -23.45
N ALA A 12 -32.78 34.67 -22.90
CA ALA A 12 -32.61 33.28 -23.28
C ALA A 12 -33.93 32.56 -23.03
N LEU A 13 -34.58 32.08 -24.10
CA LEU A 13 -35.76 31.24 -24.00
C LEU A 13 -35.43 30.05 -23.07
N PRO A 14 -36.31 29.69 -22.12
CA PRO A 14 -36.05 28.58 -21.21
C PRO A 14 -35.79 27.33 -22.05
N ARG A 15 -34.61 26.73 -21.88
CA ARG A 15 -34.22 25.50 -22.60
C ARG A 15 -35.17 24.38 -22.19
N THR A 16 -36.15 24.08 -23.03
CA THR A 16 -37.23 23.14 -22.74
C THR A 16 -36.77 21.67 -22.73
N ASP A 17 -35.62 21.38 -23.36
CA ASP A 17 -35.01 20.04 -23.44
C ASP A 17 -33.64 19.99 -22.73
N LEU A 18 -33.63 20.26 -21.42
CA LEU A 18 -32.44 20.01 -20.59
C LEU A 18 -32.48 18.55 -20.10
N PRO A 19 -31.41 17.76 -20.31
CA PRO A 19 -31.32 16.45 -19.66
C PRO A 19 -31.40 16.62 -18.15
N HIS A 20 -32.06 15.69 -17.47
CA HIS A 20 -32.16 15.72 -16.02
C HIS A 20 -30.78 15.71 -15.37
N LEU A 21 -30.61 16.50 -14.31
CA LEU A 21 -29.32 16.61 -13.61
C LEU A 21 -28.86 15.28 -13.02
N LEU A 22 -29.82 14.47 -12.57
CA LEU A 22 -29.59 13.17 -11.96
C LEU A 22 -30.36 12.10 -12.72
N VAL A 23 -29.68 11.02 -13.05
CA VAL A 23 -30.23 9.79 -13.62
C VAL A 23 -30.21 8.75 -12.52
N HIS A 24 -31.20 7.86 -12.46
CA HIS A 24 -31.17 6.78 -11.48
C HIS A 24 -30.06 5.77 -11.85
N LEU A 25 -29.26 5.31 -10.88
CA LEU A 25 -28.11 4.41 -11.17
C LEU A 25 -28.52 3.10 -11.86
N ARG A 26 -29.77 2.64 -11.70
CA ARG A 26 -30.27 1.44 -12.38
C ARG A 26 -30.54 1.64 -13.87
N GLU A 27 -30.65 2.89 -14.32
CA GLU A 27 -30.91 3.24 -15.71
C GLU A 27 -29.60 3.30 -16.52
N ARG A 28 -28.44 3.38 -15.85
CA ARG A 28 -27.12 3.32 -16.48
C ARG A 28 -26.55 1.92 -16.37
N GLN A 29 -26.23 1.31 -17.51
CA GLN A 29 -25.50 0.03 -17.52
C GLN A 29 -24.06 0.20 -17.01
N PRO A 30 -23.59 -0.64 -16.07
CA PRO A 30 -22.21 -0.61 -15.61
C PRO A 30 -21.23 -0.98 -16.72
N GLU A 31 -20.13 -0.22 -16.80
CA GLU A 31 -19.02 -0.54 -17.70
C GLU A 31 -18.19 -1.71 -17.14
N LYS A 32 -17.60 -2.52 -18.02
CA LYS A 32 -16.67 -3.57 -17.62
C LYS A 32 -15.39 -2.93 -17.09
N LEU A 33 -15.10 -3.14 -15.81
CA LEU A 33 -13.93 -2.60 -15.13
C LEU A 33 -13.09 -3.73 -14.54
N HIS A 34 -11.77 -3.65 -14.74
CA HIS A 34 -10.81 -4.65 -14.22
C HIS A 34 -10.36 -4.35 -12.80
N TYR A 35 -10.29 -3.07 -12.41
CA TYR A 35 -9.86 -2.63 -11.10
C TYR A 35 -10.44 -1.26 -10.79
N ILE A 36 -10.44 -0.92 -9.50
CA ILE A 36 -10.68 0.44 -9.02
C ILE A 36 -9.50 0.85 -8.16
N GLY A 37 -9.04 2.08 -8.35
CA GLY A 37 -7.93 2.66 -7.58
C GLY A 37 -8.36 3.94 -6.88
N VAL A 38 -7.66 4.27 -5.80
CA VAL A 38 -7.82 5.53 -5.07
C VAL A 38 -6.44 6.10 -4.77
N SER A 39 -6.32 7.42 -4.83
CA SER A 39 -5.13 8.18 -4.45
C SER A 39 -5.48 9.14 -3.31
N PHE A 40 -4.71 9.13 -2.23
CA PHE A 40 -4.97 9.95 -1.04
C PHE A 40 -3.68 10.23 -0.24
N GLY A 41 -3.72 11.20 0.68
CA GLY A 41 -2.62 11.45 1.63
C GLY A 41 -2.54 10.36 2.70
N LEU A 42 -1.37 9.74 2.84
CA LEU A 42 -1.18 8.54 3.65
C LEU A 42 -1.34 8.83 5.14
N THR A 43 -2.51 8.48 5.67
CA THR A 43 -2.80 8.46 7.10
C THR A 43 -3.20 7.05 7.54
N LEU A 44 -3.01 6.76 8.82
CA LEU A 44 -3.36 5.45 9.39
C LEU A 44 -4.85 5.15 9.26
N ASP A 45 -5.70 6.16 9.45
CA ASP A 45 -7.16 6.02 9.41
C ASP A 45 -7.66 5.74 8.00
N LEU A 46 -7.19 6.49 7.00
CA LEU A 46 -7.54 6.24 5.59
C LEU A 46 -7.01 4.89 5.12
N LEU A 47 -5.77 4.54 5.47
CA LEU A 47 -5.22 3.23 5.13
C LEU A 47 -6.09 2.11 5.71
N ARG A 48 -6.47 2.18 6.99
CA ARG A 48 -7.34 1.18 7.63
C ARG A 48 -8.71 1.10 7.00
N PHE A 49 -9.32 2.25 6.70
CA PHE A 49 -10.60 2.33 6.01
C PHE A 49 -10.56 1.55 4.70
N TRP A 50 -9.58 1.83 3.85
CA TRP A 50 -9.45 1.19 2.56
C TRP A 50 -9.08 -0.30 2.64
N ARG A 51 -8.21 -0.68 3.59
CA ARG A 51 -7.88 -2.08 3.84
C ARG A 51 -9.11 -2.89 4.26
N LYS A 52 -10.01 -2.33 5.07
CA LYS A 52 -11.31 -2.95 5.41
C LYS A 52 -12.15 -3.26 4.18
N HIS A 53 -12.05 -2.45 3.13
CA HIS A 53 -12.74 -2.63 1.86
C HIS A 53 -11.99 -3.51 0.84
N LYS A 54 -10.94 -4.21 1.28
CA LYS A 54 -10.10 -5.12 0.47
C LYS A 54 -9.28 -4.41 -0.61
N PHE A 55 -8.87 -3.16 -0.36
CA PHE A 55 -7.87 -2.49 -1.18
C PHE A 55 -6.47 -2.78 -0.64
N ALA A 56 -5.48 -2.80 -1.53
CA ALA A 56 -4.08 -3.00 -1.19
C ALA A 56 -3.20 -1.89 -1.80
N PRO A 57 -2.20 -1.38 -1.07
CA PRO A 57 -1.30 -0.36 -1.60
C PRO A 57 -0.40 -0.94 -2.68
N PHE A 58 -0.16 -0.15 -3.71
CA PHE A 58 0.80 -0.49 -4.78
C PHE A 58 1.86 0.60 -4.97
N TYR A 59 1.62 1.80 -4.46
CA TYR A 59 2.53 2.92 -4.60
C TYR A 59 2.42 3.89 -3.41
N ILE A 60 3.57 4.37 -2.95
CA ILE A 60 3.70 5.45 -1.98
C ILE A 60 4.76 6.43 -2.50
N GLY A 61 4.40 7.71 -2.60
CA GLY A 61 5.29 8.77 -3.02
C GLY A 61 6.40 9.01 -2.00
N GLN A 62 7.63 9.13 -2.47
CA GLN A 62 8.80 9.34 -1.61
C GLN A 62 8.86 10.75 -1.01
N ILE A 63 8.35 11.74 -1.74
CA ILE A 63 8.34 13.13 -1.32
C ILE A 63 6.99 13.40 -0.64
N PRO A 64 6.98 13.81 0.65
CA PRO A 64 5.76 14.22 1.31
C PRO A 64 5.28 15.56 0.74
N ASN A 65 3.97 15.78 0.76
CA ASN A 65 3.40 17.07 0.38
C ASN A 65 3.88 18.17 1.34
N THR A 66 4.28 19.33 0.80
CA THR A 66 4.80 20.45 1.60
C THR A 66 3.77 21.06 2.54
N MET A 67 2.48 20.96 2.20
CA MET A 67 1.40 21.54 2.99
C MET A 67 0.93 20.63 4.12
N THR A 68 0.80 19.33 3.87
CA THR A 68 0.25 18.36 4.84
C THR A 68 1.32 17.50 5.51
N GLY A 69 2.52 17.40 4.95
CA GLY A 69 3.57 16.47 5.40
C GLY A 69 3.27 15.00 5.09
N GLU A 70 2.15 14.70 4.42
CA GLU A 70 1.73 13.33 4.12
C GLU A 70 2.30 12.86 2.79
N HIS A 71 2.66 11.58 2.71
CA HIS A 71 3.03 10.94 1.45
C HIS A 71 1.79 10.60 0.64
N THR A 72 1.83 10.80 -0.68
CA THR A 72 0.75 10.30 -1.54
C THR A 72 0.74 8.77 -1.54
N CYS A 73 -0.40 8.14 -1.26
CA CYS A 73 -0.59 6.70 -1.35
C CYS A 73 -1.62 6.37 -2.42
N MET A 74 -1.28 5.41 -3.27
CA MET A 74 -2.21 4.82 -4.22
C MET A 74 -2.46 3.36 -3.86
N ILE A 75 -3.74 3.03 -3.80
CA ILE A 75 -4.24 1.71 -3.47
C ILE A 75 -5.10 1.19 -4.63
N LEU A 76 -5.12 -0.13 -4.79
CA LEU A 76 -5.85 -0.80 -5.84
C LEU A 76 -6.74 -1.89 -5.25
N LYS A 77 -7.91 -2.08 -5.86
CA LYS A 77 -8.74 -3.25 -5.66
C LYS A 77 -9.04 -3.87 -7.02
N PRO A 78 -8.58 -5.11 -7.28
CA PRO A 78 -8.99 -5.84 -8.46
C PRO A 78 -10.50 -6.14 -8.38
N LEU A 79 -11.20 -6.01 -9.50
CA LEU A 79 -12.59 -6.41 -9.64
C LEU A 79 -12.66 -7.80 -10.25
N HIS A 80 -13.70 -8.56 -9.88
CA HIS A 80 -13.97 -9.84 -10.52
C HIS A 80 -14.55 -9.58 -11.90
N ASN A 81 -13.94 -10.15 -12.93
CA ASN A 81 -14.43 -10.11 -14.30
C ASN A 81 -14.27 -11.53 -14.85
N ASP A 82 -15.20 -11.99 -15.70
CA ASP A 82 -15.20 -13.36 -16.24
C ASP A 82 -13.93 -13.69 -17.06
N GLU A 83 -13.21 -12.65 -17.48
CA GLU A 83 -11.95 -12.73 -18.23
C GLU A 83 -10.70 -12.93 -17.34
N ILE A 84 -10.83 -12.70 -16.03
CA ILE A 84 -9.73 -12.86 -15.06
C ILE A 84 -10.12 -13.99 -14.11
N GLU A 85 -9.60 -15.21 -14.36
CA GLU A 85 -9.76 -16.34 -13.45
C GLU A 85 -9.14 -16.01 -12.09
N ALA A 86 -9.98 -15.54 -11.18
CA ALA A 86 -9.61 -15.40 -9.79
C ALA A 86 -9.78 -16.78 -9.16
N ASP A 87 -8.68 -17.52 -9.02
CA ASP A 87 -8.61 -18.64 -8.08
C ASP A 87 -9.21 -18.14 -6.75
N GLY A 88 -10.32 -18.74 -6.30
CA GLY A 88 -11.09 -18.25 -5.14
C GLY A 88 -10.30 -18.16 -3.83
N SER A 89 -9.05 -18.63 -3.81
CA SER A 89 -8.09 -18.51 -2.71
C SER A 89 -7.33 -17.17 -2.68
N ASN A 90 -7.16 -16.49 -3.82
CA ASN A 90 -6.30 -15.31 -3.95
C ASN A 90 -7.11 -14.02 -4.03
N GLN A 91 -7.38 -13.38 -2.88
CA GLN A 91 -8.12 -12.11 -2.80
C GLN A 91 -7.52 -10.96 -3.62
N LEU A 92 -6.22 -11.04 -3.96
CA LEU A 92 -5.52 -10.06 -4.79
C LEU A 92 -5.41 -10.49 -6.26
N GLY A 93 -5.78 -11.71 -6.63
CA GLY A 93 -5.75 -12.22 -8.01
C GLY A 93 -4.47 -11.84 -8.77
N PHE A 94 -4.64 -11.24 -9.95
CA PHE A 94 -3.54 -10.75 -10.81
C PHE A 94 -2.64 -9.70 -10.15
N PHE A 95 -3.13 -8.99 -9.13
CA PHE A 95 -2.41 -7.93 -8.44
C PHE A 95 -1.41 -8.47 -7.38
N SER A 96 -1.49 -9.76 -7.05
CA SER A 96 -0.59 -10.42 -6.09
C SER A 96 0.92 -10.20 -6.34
N PRO A 97 1.48 -10.46 -7.54
CA PRO A 97 2.92 -10.24 -7.81
C PRO A 97 3.34 -8.77 -7.66
N PHE A 98 2.50 -7.83 -8.09
CA PHE A 98 2.76 -6.40 -7.96
C PHE A 98 2.76 -5.96 -6.50
N TYR A 99 1.84 -6.51 -5.70
CA TYR A 99 1.81 -6.26 -4.27
C TYR A 99 3.06 -6.79 -3.56
N GLN A 100 3.57 -7.97 -3.95
CA GLN A 100 4.80 -8.52 -3.39
C GLN A 100 6.02 -7.64 -3.70
N ASP A 101 6.15 -7.20 -4.96
CA ASP A 101 7.22 -6.28 -5.37
C ASP A 101 7.13 -4.94 -4.63
N PHE A 102 5.92 -4.37 -4.51
CA PHE A 102 5.68 -3.18 -3.70
C PHE A 102 6.15 -3.36 -2.25
N ARG A 103 5.80 -4.48 -1.59
CA ARG A 103 6.22 -4.75 -0.21
C ARG A 103 7.74 -4.82 -0.06
N GLN A 104 8.42 -5.48 -1.00
CA GLN A 104 9.88 -5.57 -0.99
C GLN A 104 10.55 -4.21 -1.18
N ARG A 105 10.07 -3.40 -2.13
CA ARG A 105 10.59 -2.05 -2.36
C ARG A 105 10.30 -1.14 -1.17
N PHE A 106 9.08 -1.18 -0.63
CA PHE A 106 8.70 -0.41 0.54
C PHE A 106 9.58 -0.74 1.75
N ALA A 107 9.83 -2.03 2.01
CA ALA A 107 10.69 -2.46 3.12
C ALA A 107 12.13 -1.89 3.01
N LYS A 108 12.69 -1.81 1.80
CA LYS A 108 14.01 -1.19 1.57
C LYS A 108 13.98 0.33 1.81
N LEU A 109 12.90 0.99 1.42
CA LEU A 109 12.72 2.44 1.58
C LEU A 109 12.45 2.87 3.04
N LEU A 110 12.07 1.94 3.93
CA LEU A 110 11.89 2.23 5.36
C LEU A 110 13.20 2.64 6.05
N ALA A 111 14.35 2.12 5.59
CA ALA A 111 15.65 2.48 6.15
C ALA A 111 16.12 3.89 5.75
N SER A 112 15.62 4.41 4.63
CA SER A 112 16.05 5.67 4.03
C SER A 112 14.92 6.70 3.99
N THR A 113 14.16 6.76 2.89
CA THR A 113 13.13 7.76 2.61
C THR A 113 12.06 7.84 3.71
N PHE A 114 11.62 6.70 4.21
CA PHE A 114 10.55 6.62 5.19
C PHE A 114 11.06 6.45 6.63
N ARG A 115 12.33 6.81 6.92
CA ARG A 115 12.91 6.68 8.25
C ARG A 115 12.15 7.47 9.33
N GLY A 116 11.54 8.58 8.95
CA GLY A 116 10.69 9.40 9.84
C GLY A 116 9.22 8.95 9.93
N MET A 117 8.82 7.91 9.19
CA MET A 117 7.44 7.43 9.20
C MET A 117 7.09 6.79 10.55
N GLU A 118 5.87 7.03 11.02
CA GLU A 118 5.37 6.41 12.25
C GLU A 118 5.34 4.88 12.11
N TYR A 119 5.92 4.18 13.07
CA TYR A 119 6.13 2.73 12.97
C TYR A 119 4.82 1.95 12.87
N LYS A 120 3.71 2.41 13.48
CA LYS A 120 2.41 1.72 13.38
C LYS A 120 1.86 1.82 11.96
N LEU A 121 2.00 2.99 11.32
CA LEU A 121 1.70 3.16 9.89
C LEU A 121 2.55 2.23 9.02
N ALA A 122 3.87 2.20 9.22
CA ALA A 122 4.77 1.33 8.46
C ALA A 122 4.41 -0.16 8.60
N LEU A 123 4.15 -0.63 9.83
CA LEU A 123 3.71 -2.00 10.10
C LEU A 123 2.35 -2.31 9.48
N SER A 124 1.42 -1.34 9.50
CA SER A 124 0.10 -1.47 8.86
C SER A 124 0.18 -1.60 7.34
N ILE A 125 1.21 -1.04 6.70
CA ILE A 125 1.46 -1.13 5.25
C ILE A 125 2.11 -2.47 4.89
N ILE A 126 3.14 -2.87 5.64
CA ILE A 126 3.82 -4.16 5.42
C ILE A 126 2.84 -5.32 5.65
N ASP A 127 1.91 -5.17 6.60
CA ASP A 127 0.97 -6.19 7.01
C ASP A 127 1.65 -7.55 7.24
N PRO A 128 2.53 -7.65 8.26
CA PRO A 128 3.16 -8.92 8.56
C PRO A 128 2.07 -9.91 8.94
N LYS A 129 1.80 -10.88 8.05
CA LYS A 129 0.94 -12.03 8.35
C LYS A 129 1.71 -12.94 9.31
N ILE A 130 1.74 -12.56 10.58
CA ILE A 130 2.39 -13.37 11.61
C ILE A 130 1.45 -14.55 11.89
N ASN A 131 1.75 -15.69 11.28
CA ASN A 131 1.03 -16.91 11.55
C ASN A 131 1.72 -17.60 12.73
N PHE A 132 1.18 -17.42 13.94
CA PHE A 132 1.70 -18.05 15.16
C PHE A 132 1.38 -19.55 15.27
N LYS A 133 0.80 -20.16 14.23
CA LYS A 133 0.72 -21.61 14.16
C LYS A 133 2.14 -22.15 14.02
N CYS A 134 2.73 -22.56 15.15
CA CYS A 134 3.74 -23.61 15.17
C CYS A 134 3.15 -24.79 14.39
N GLN A 135 3.49 -24.88 13.11
CA GLN A 135 3.33 -26.13 12.39
C GLN A 135 4.29 -27.10 13.05
N ASP A 136 3.78 -28.28 13.38
CA ASP A 136 4.61 -29.42 13.78
C ASP A 136 5.79 -29.55 12.79
N PRO A 137 6.97 -29.98 13.26
CA PRO A 137 8.19 -29.97 12.46
C PRO A 137 8.09 -31.01 11.34
N THR A 138 7.43 -30.68 10.24
CA THR A 138 7.66 -31.36 8.96
C THR A 138 8.99 -30.85 8.44
N GLU A 139 10.00 -31.72 8.45
CA GLU A 139 11.45 -31.52 8.30
C GLU A 139 11.94 -30.77 7.04
N THR A 140 11.06 -30.15 6.24
CA THR A 140 11.43 -29.50 4.97
C THR A 140 11.42 -27.97 5.02
N SER A 141 10.69 -27.33 5.94
CA SER A 141 10.55 -25.86 5.99
C SER A 141 11.60 -25.15 6.86
N SER A 142 12.05 -25.80 7.94
CA SER A 142 13.08 -25.27 8.85
C SER A 142 14.44 -25.14 8.15
N ASP A 143 14.82 -26.13 7.34
CA ASP A 143 16.12 -26.17 6.68
C ASP A 143 16.27 -25.03 5.66
N LYS A 144 15.21 -24.69 4.94
CA LYS A 144 15.20 -23.59 3.97
C LYS A 144 15.27 -22.22 4.65
N CYS A 145 14.64 -22.08 5.81
CA CYS A 145 14.76 -20.89 6.67
C CYS A 145 16.20 -20.76 7.22
N LEU A 146 16.77 -21.83 7.78
CA LEU A 146 18.12 -21.85 8.33
C LEU A 146 19.20 -21.65 7.26
N GLN A 147 19.02 -22.17 6.05
CA GLN A 147 19.92 -21.92 4.92
C GLN A 147 19.87 -20.47 4.47
N SER A 148 18.68 -19.85 4.45
CA SER A 148 18.54 -18.43 4.18
C SER A 148 19.26 -17.60 5.25
N VAL A 149 19.06 -17.92 6.53
CA VAL A 149 19.73 -17.24 7.66
C VAL A 149 21.25 -17.39 7.60
N ARG A 150 21.77 -18.58 7.28
CA ARG A 150 23.22 -18.80 7.09
C ARG A 150 23.80 -18.00 5.91
N GLY A 151 23.01 -17.73 4.87
CA GLY A 151 23.41 -16.85 3.78
C GLY A 151 23.49 -15.37 4.19
N TYR A 152 22.73 -14.97 5.22
CA TYR A 152 22.72 -13.60 5.73
C TYR A 152 23.61 -13.38 6.95
N LEU A 153 23.94 -14.38 7.76
CA LEU A 153 24.77 -14.20 8.97
C LEU A 153 26.14 -14.85 8.81
N SER A 154 27.20 -14.06 8.98
CA SER A 154 28.57 -14.58 9.04
C SER A 154 28.79 -15.39 10.34
N PRO A 155 29.73 -16.36 10.37
CA PRO A 155 30.14 -17.00 11.63
C PRO A 155 30.55 -15.99 12.72
N HIS A 156 31.08 -14.83 12.34
CA HIS A 156 31.39 -13.74 13.27
C HIS A 156 30.14 -13.07 13.84
N ASP A 157 29.11 -12.90 13.01
CA ASP A 157 27.83 -12.34 13.42
C ASP A 157 27.13 -13.26 14.43
N MET A 158 27.22 -14.58 14.21
CA MET A 158 26.69 -15.59 15.13
C MET A 158 27.40 -15.54 16.50
N LYS A 159 28.73 -15.42 16.53
CA LYS A 159 29.47 -15.25 17.80
C LYS A 159 29.11 -13.97 18.54
N ARG A 160 28.83 -12.87 17.81
CA ARG A 160 28.37 -11.62 18.42
C ARG A 160 26.97 -11.78 19.02
N LEU A 161 26.09 -12.53 18.35
CA LEU A 161 24.76 -12.84 18.86
C LEU A 161 24.82 -13.72 20.11
N GLU A 162 25.68 -14.74 20.11
CA GLU A 162 25.94 -15.61 21.28
C GLU A 162 26.44 -14.77 22.47
N ALA A 163 27.43 -13.90 22.27
CA ALA A 163 27.91 -13.00 23.32
C ALA A 163 26.83 -12.03 23.85
N TYR A 164 25.86 -11.63 23.02
CA TYR A 164 24.73 -10.82 23.49
C TYR A 164 23.75 -11.64 24.35
N VAL A 165 23.44 -12.88 23.94
CA VAL A 165 22.56 -13.80 24.69
C VAL A 165 23.17 -14.15 26.05
N ASP A 166 24.49 -14.36 26.10
CA ASP A 166 25.23 -14.63 27.33
C ASP A 166 25.43 -13.38 28.20
N ASN A 167 24.85 -12.23 27.81
CA ASN A 167 25.02 -10.92 28.45
C ASN A 167 26.48 -10.46 28.56
N LEU A 168 27.36 -10.95 27.67
CA LEU A 168 28.77 -10.58 27.58
C LEU A 168 29.01 -9.37 26.66
N ALA A 169 27.99 -8.94 25.89
CA ALA A 169 28.06 -7.81 24.99
C ALA A 169 26.77 -6.97 25.02
N ASP A 170 26.92 -5.64 24.96
CA ASP A 170 25.81 -4.69 24.93
C ASP A 170 25.10 -4.63 23.57
N PHE A 171 23.85 -4.15 23.58
CA PHE A 171 22.98 -4.02 22.40
C PHE A 171 23.64 -3.27 21.22
N HIS A 172 24.46 -2.25 21.48
CA HIS A 172 25.14 -1.50 20.43
C HIS A 172 26.10 -2.34 19.58
N ARG A 173 26.69 -3.40 20.14
CA ARG A 173 27.54 -4.33 19.38
C ARG A 173 26.71 -5.27 18.53
N ALA A 174 25.57 -5.72 19.04
CA ALA A 174 24.62 -6.54 18.30
C ALA A 174 23.87 -5.75 17.20
N SER A 175 23.58 -4.46 17.40
CA SER A 175 22.87 -3.63 16.41
C SER A 175 23.66 -3.42 15.11
N THR A 176 24.97 -3.68 15.11
CA THR A 176 25.78 -3.65 13.87
C THR A 176 25.37 -4.73 12.86
N LEU A 177 24.73 -5.81 13.33
CA LEU A 177 24.18 -6.88 12.50
C LEU A 177 23.11 -6.37 11.51
N THR A 178 22.39 -5.31 11.88
CA THR A 178 21.33 -4.72 11.04
C THR A 178 21.80 -3.54 10.20
N SER A 179 23.01 -3.03 10.44
CA SER A 179 23.52 -1.79 9.83
C SER A 179 24.57 -2.01 8.74
N GLY A 180 24.98 -3.25 8.47
CA GLY A 180 26.08 -3.57 7.57
C GLY A 180 25.63 -4.40 6.36
N ARG A 181 25.13 -3.72 5.32
CA ARG A 181 25.22 -4.12 3.91
C ARG A 181 24.44 -3.13 3.03
N ASP A 182 25.11 -2.03 2.70
CA ASP A 182 24.93 -1.34 1.43
C ASP A 182 26.05 -1.82 0.48
#